data_AF-A0A2N9N3K5-F1
#
_entry.id   AF-A0A2N9N3K5-F1
#
_cell.length_a   1.000
_cell.length_b   1.000
_cell.length_c   1.000
_cell.angle_alpha   90.00
_cell.angle_beta   90.00
_cell.angle_gamma   90.00
#
_symmetry.space_group_name_H-M   'P 1'
#
loop_
_entity.id
_entity.type
_entity.pdbx_description
1 polymer ?
#
loop_
_entity_poly.entity_id
_entity_poly.type
_entity_poly.pdbx_seq_one_letter_code
_entity_poly.pdbx_strand_id
1 'polypeptide(L)'
;MEAGAERVTATIRNEGFSNLYNPRPVILVLRDRATGRMERVTVATDPRRWMLGESTQVHATAKAPPGEYEILLHLPDAAESLRGRPEYAVRFANDGVWEAATGMNRLAETATVGR
;
A
#
# COMPACT_ATOMS: atom_id res chain seq x y z
N MET A 1 25.86 2.10 -3.27
CA MET A 1 24.98 3.25 -2.99
C MET A 1 24.11 2.84 -1.82
N GLU A 2 24.21 3.52 -0.69
CA GLU A 2 23.38 3.21 0.48
C GLU A 2 21.92 3.58 0.21
N ALA A 3 20.98 2.85 0.83
CA ALA A 3 19.56 3.15 0.75
C ALA A 3 19.24 4.41 1.56
N GLY A 4 18.62 5.41 0.92
CA GLY A 4 18.05 6.56 1.62
C GLY A 4 16.79 6.14 2.38
N ALA A 5 16.49 6.81 3.50
CA ALA A 5 15.24 6.62 4.22
C ALA A 5 14.26 7.73 3.81
N GLU A 6 13.21 7.36 3.07
CA GLU A 6 12.19 8.29 2.60
C GLU A 6 10.90 8.10 3.41
N ARG A 7 10.28 9.21 3.83
CA ARG A 7 8.98 9.15 4.50
C ARG A 7 7.88 9.30 3.47
N VAL A 8 7.16 8.22 3.23
CA VAL A 8 5.98 8.23 2.37
C VAL A 8 4.73 8.42 3.22
N THR A 9 3.90 9.37 2.80
CA THR A 9 2.57 9.60 3.39
C THR A 9 1.54 9.39 2.29
N ALA A 10 0.52 8.58 2.57
CA ALA A 10 -0.65 8.47 1.72
C ALA A 10 -1.90 8.81 2.53
N THR A 11 -2.87 9.45 1.90
CA THR A 11 -4.18 9.71 2.51
C THR A 11 -5.18 8.74 1.90
N ILE A 12 -5.82 7.94 2.76
CA ILE A 12 -6.84 6.97 2.36
C ILE A 12 -8.18 7.45 2.87
N ARG A 13 -9.15 7.58 1.97
CA ARG A 13 -10.52 7.89 2.32
C ARG A 13 -11.42 6.72 1.94
N ASN A 14 -12.21 6.24 2.88
CA ASN A 14 -13.22 5.23 2.58
C ASN A 14 -14.51 5.91 2.09
N GLU A 15 -14.72 5.91 0.78
CA GLU A 15 -15.94 6.44 0.14
C GLU A 15 -16.96 5.34 -0.21
N GLY A 16 -16.76 4.12 0.31
CA GLY A 16 -17.64 2.98 0.03
C GLY A 16 -18.97 3.03 0.79
N PHE A 17 -19.52 1.85 1.11
CA PHE A 17 -20.79 1.74 1.86
C PHE A 17 -20.62 1.09 3.24
N SER A 18 -19.42 0.59 3.57
CA SER A 18 -19.17 -0.13 4.81
C SER A 18 -17.72 -0.03 5.25
N ASN A 19 -17.47 -0.37 6.51
CA ASN A 19 -16.14 -0.45 7.09
C ASN A 19 -15.56 -1.85 6.91
N LEU A 20 -14.23 -1.97 7.03
CA LEU A 20 -13.59 -3.28 7.12
C LEU A 20 -13.88 -3.92 8.49
N TYR A 21 -14.34 -5.17 8.48
CA TYR A 21 -14.59 -5.94 9.72
C TYR A 21 -13.44 -6.89 10.05
N ASN A 22 -12.89 -7.55 9.04
CA ASN A 22 -11.79 -8.49 9.22
C ASN A 22 -10.47 -7.74 9.34
N PRO A 23 -9.56 -8.17 10.24
CA PRO A 23 -8.24 -7.58 10.33
C PRO A 23 -7.49 -7.82 9.00
N ARG A 24 -6.76 -6.78 8.58
CA ARG A 24 -5.91 -6.80 7.38
C ARG A 24 -4.59 -6.13 7.73
N PRO A 25 -3.44 -6.78 7.54
CA PRO A 25 -2.16 -6.08 7.51
C PRO A 25 -2.21 -5.00 6.44
N VAL A 26 -1.64 -3.83 6.71
CA VAL A 26 -1.48 -2.76 5.72
C VAL A 26 -0.01 -2.67 5.36
N ILE A 27 0.31 -2.87 4.10
CA ILE A 27 1.68 -2.88 3.61
C ILE A 27 1.81 -1.81 2.53
N LEU A 28 2.69 -0.84 2.77
CA LEU A 28 3.16 0.09 1.74
C LEU A 28 4.22 -0.60 0.90
N VAL A 29 4.13 -0.47 -0.41
CA VAL A 29 5.09 -1.03 -1.36
C VAL A 29 5.64 0.10 -2.23
N LEU A 30 6.96 0.23 -2.27
CA LEU A 30 7.66 1.07 -3.23
C LEU A 30 8.20 0.15 -4.32
N ARG A 31 7.65 0.26 -5.54
CA ARG A 31 8.12 -0.50 -6.70
C ARG A 31 9.00 0.39 -7.56
N ASP A 32 10.29 0.05 -7.63
CA ASP A 32 11.29 0.73 -8.46
C ASP A 32 10.86 0.67 -9.93
N ARG A 33 10.74 1.82 -10.59
CA ARG A 33 10.27 1.90 -11.99
C ARG A 33 11.28 1.37 -12.99
N ALA A 34 12.56 1.38 -12.66
CA ALA A 34 13.63 0.93 -13.54
C ALA A 34 13.86 -0.58 -13.43
N THR A 35 13.75 -1.14 -12.22
CA THR A 35 14.10 -2.55 -11.95
C THR A 35 12.92 -3.44 -11.58
N GLY A 36 11.79 -2.86 -11.20
CA GLY A 36 10.64 -3.59 -10.65
C GLY A 36 10.86 -4.12 -9.23
N ARG A 37 12.01 -3.86 -8.60
CA ARG A 37 12.28 -4.27 -7.21
C ARG A 37 11.26 -3.62 -6.28
N MET A 38 10.76 -4.39 -5.33
CA MET A 38 9.75 -3.94 -4.37
C MET A 38 10.32 -3.87 -2.96
N GLU A 39 10.31 -2.68 -2.37
CA GLU A 39 10.52 -2.50 -0.94
C GLU A 39 9.17 -2.49 -0.22
N ARG A 40 9.02 -3.28 0.85
CA ARG A 40 7.76 -3.45 1.57
C ARG A 40 7.89 -2.97 3.00
N VAL A 41 6.95 -2.13 3.44
CA VAL A 41 6.90 -1.60 4.80
C VAL A 41 5.52 -1.85 5.38
N THR A 42 5.47 -2.61 6.47
CA THR A 42 4.23 -2.75 7.24
C THR A 42 3.91 -1.42 7.91
N VAL A 43 2.69 -0.93 7.69
CA VAL A 43 2.17 0.29 8.30
C VAL A 43 1.47 -0.09 9.60
N ALA A 44 1.86 0.55 10.70
CA ALA A 44 1.22 0.36 12.00
C ALA A 44 -0.14 1.08 12.07
N THR A 45 -1.14 0.52 11.38
CA THR A 45 -2.51 1.03 11.35
C THR A 45 -3.50 -0.13 11.31
N ASP A 46 -4.73 0.10 11.77
CA ASP A 46 -5.82 -0.87 11.69
C ASP A 46 -6.85 -0.37 10.68
N PRO A 47 -6.95 -0.98 9.48
CA PRO A 47 -7.81 -0.50 8.42
C PRO A 47 -9.30 -0.70 8.74
N ARG A 48 -9.65 -1.45 9.78
CA ARG A 48 -11.02 -1.52 10.32
C ARG A 48 -11.50 -0.18 10.90
N ARG A 49 -10.56 0.74 11.18
CA ARG A 49 -10.84 2.09 11.69
C ARG A 49 -10.87 3.15 10.59
N TRP A 50 -10.74 2.77 9.32
CA TRP A 50 -10.92 3.69 8.18
C TRP A 50 -12.42 3.86 7.92
N MET A 51 -13.05 4.65 8.77
CA MET A 51 -14.50 4.79 8.82
C MET A 51 -15.04 5.42 7.54
N LEU A 52 -16.25 5.01 7.17
CA LEU A 52 -16.99 5.58 6.06
C LEU A 52 -17.04 7.12 6.13
N GLY A 53 -16.66 7.76 5.02
CA GLY A 53 -16.68 9.21 4.87
C GLY A 53 -15.47 9.93 5.48
N GLU A 54 -14.64 9.25 6.25
CA GLU A 54 -13.46 9.80 6.90
C GLU A 54 -12.18 9.57 6.08
N SER A 55 -11.28 10.56 6.13
CA SER A 55 -9.93 10.43 5.61
C SER A 55 -8.98 10.01 6.72
N THR A 56 -8.26 8.92 6.51
CA THR A 56 -7.18 8.45 7.36
C THR A 56 -5.83 8.66 6.67
N GLN A 57 -4.89 9.29 7.35
CA GLN A 57 -3.51 9.34 6.88
C GLN A 57 -2.77 8.07 7.29
N VAL A 58 -2.08 7.46 6.33
CA VAL A 58 -1.14 6.37 6.56
C VAL A 58 0.27 6.87 6.28
N HIS A 59 1.18 6.60 7.20
CA HIS A 59 2.57 7.01 7.07
C HIS A 59 3.46 5.78 7.22
N ALA A 60 4.46 5.68 6.35
CA ALA A 60 5.52 4.70 6.49
C ALA A 60 6.85 5.33 6.09
N THR A 61 7.90 4.98 6.82
CA THR A 61 9.26 5.28 6.42
C THR A 61 9.82 4.06 5.72
N ALA A 62 10.13 4.21 4.43
CA ALA A 62 10.72 3.16 3.63
C ALA A 62 12.21 3.46 3.43
N LYS A 63 13.05 2.44 3.58
CA LYS A 63 14.45 2.51 3.15
C LYS A 63 14.52 1.97 1.74
N ALA A 64 14.90 2.81 0.79
CA ALA A 64 15.02 2.44 -0.61
C ALA A 64 16.23 3.12 -1.23
N PRO A 65 16.92 2.49 -2.20
CA PRO A 65 17.95 3.16 -2.98
C PRO A 65 17.41 4.40 -3.71
N PRO A 66 18.26 5.36 -4.06
CA PRO A 66 17.83 6.50 -4.88
C PRO A 66 17.20 6.04 -6.21
N GLY A 67 16.08 6.66 -6.59
CA GLY A 67 15.34 6.27 -7.79
C GLY A 67 13.90 6.78 -7.80
N GLU A 68 13.17 6.43 -8.87
CA GLU A 68 11.74 6.68 -9.01
C GLU A 68 10.93 5.41 -8.70
N TYR A 69 9.87 5.59 -7.92
CA TYR A 69 9.06 4.48 -7.41
C TYR A 69 7.58 4.72 -7.66
N GLU A 70 6.88 3.66 -8.08
CA GLU A 70 5.43 3.58 -7.93
C GLU A 70 5.10 3.27 -6.47
N ILE A 71 4.07 3.94 -5.95
CA ILE A 71 3.58 3.72 -4.60
C ILE A 71 2.35 2.80 -4.68
N LEU A 72 2.37 1.68 -3.96
CA LEU A 72 1.23 0.77 -3.88
C LEU A 72 0.88 0.46 -2.42
N LEU A 73 -0.39 0.12 -2.20
CA LEU A 73 -0.88 -0.45 -0.95
C LEU A 73 -1.34 -1.89 -1.15
N HIS A 74 -0.90 -2.76 -0.27
CA HIS A 74 -1.33 -4.15 -0.20
C HIS A 74 -2.00 -4.42 1.14
N LEU A 75 -3.23 -4.92 1.09
CA LEU A 75 -4.03 -5.31 2.24
C LEU A 75 -4.41 -6.80 2.12
N PRO A 76 -3.45 -7.72 2.29
CA PRO A 76 -3.72 -9.15 2.14
C PRO A 76 -4.62 -9.68 3.25
N ASP A 77 -5.09 -10.91 3.08
CA ASP A 77 -5.72 -11.63 4.19
C ASP A 77 -4.72 -11.84 5.35
N ALA A 78 -5.23 -11.82 6.57
CA ALA A 78 -4.43 -12.04 7.77
C ALA A 78 -3.97 -13.49 7.92
N ALA A 79 -4.76 -14.46 7.43
CA ALA A 79 -4.43 -15.88 7.45
C ALA A 79 -3.27 -16.17 6.49
N GLU A 80 -2.25 -16.89 6.98
CA GLU A 80 -1.04 -17.19 6.21
C GLU A 80 -1.32 -17.98 4.94
N SER A 81 -2.27 -18.91 4.99
CA SER A 81 -2.69 -19.72 3.84
C SER A 81 -3.37 -18.92 2.72
N LEU A 82 -3.86 -17.72 3.02
CA LEU A 82 -4.54 -16.84 2.07
C LEU A 82 -3.72 -15.59 1.72
N ARG A 83 -2.72 -15.22 2.53
CA ARG A 83 -1.94 -13.98 2.38
C ARG A 83 -1.26 -13.83 1.02
N GLY A 84 -0.88 -14.93 0.39
CA GLY A 84 -0.24 -14.95 -0.93
C GLY A 84 -1.22 -14.99 -2.11
N ARG A 85 -2.54 -14.97 -1.87
CA ARG A 85 -3.58 -15.09 -2.90
C ARG A 85 -4.17 -13.72 -3.22
N PRO A 86 -3.88 -13.14 -4.40
CA PRO A 86 -4.35 -11.80 -4.78
C PRO A 86 -5.86 -11.59 -4.64
N GLU A 87 -6.65 -12.63 -4.92
CA GLU A 87 -8.11 -12.59 -4.89
C GLU A 87 -8.70 -12.46 -3.47
N TYR A 88 -7.88 -12.61 -2.42
CA TYR A 88 -8.27 -12.40 -1.02
C TYR A 88 -7.75 -11.06 -0.44
N ALA A 89 -6.98 -10.29 -1.21
CA ALA A 89 -6.58 -8.95 -0.79
C ALA A 89 -7.71 -7.93 -0.96
N VAL A 90 -7.69 -6.87 -0.17
CA VAL A 90 -8.68 -5.78 -0.29
C VAL A 90 -8.42 -5.02 -1.59
N ARG A 91 -9.42 -5.06 -2.49
CA ARG A 91 -9.47 -4.26 -3.71
C ARG A 91 -10.16 -2.92 -3.45
N PHE A 92 -9.50 -1.82 -3.80
CA PHE A 92 -10.12 -0.49 -3.77
C PHE A 92 -11.04 -0.31 -4.99
N ALA A 93 -12.09 0.48 -4.81
CA ALA A 93 -13.11 0.71 -5.82
C ALA A 93 -12.66 1.67 -6.93
N ASN A 94 -11.54 2.38 -6.75
CA ASN A 94 -11.03 3.32 -7.74
C ASN A 94 -10.70 2.61 -9.06
N ASP A 95 -11.06 3.24 -10.18
CA ASP A 95 -10.72 2.70 -11.50
C ASP A 95 -9.21 2.73 -11.75
N GLY A 96 -8.70 1.67 -12.36
CA GLY A 96 -7.30 1.58 -12.76
C GLY A 96 -6.27 1.39 -11.64
N VAL A 97 -6.66 1.32 -10.37
CA VAL A 97 -5.70 1.12 -9.26
C VAL A 97 -5.39 -0.34 -8.96
N TRP A 98 -6.33 -1.25 -9.23
CA TRP A 98 -6.21 -2.65 -8.84
C TRP A 98 -5.30 -3.48 -9.76
N GLU A 99 -4.28 -4.13 -9.20
CA GLU A 99 -3.41 -5.07 -9.90
C GLU A 99 -3.82 -6.53 -9.62
N ALA A 100 -4.62 -7.12 -10.51
CA ALA A 100 -5.16 -8.47 -10.33
C ALA A 100 -4.10 -9.56 -10.11
N ALA A 101 -2.93 -9.44 -10.73
CA ALA A 101 -1.86 -10.44 -10.62
C ALA A 101 -1.17 -10.43 -9.24
N THR A 102 -1.21 -9.30 -8.52
CA THR A 102 -0.44 -9.10 -7.30
C THR A 102 -1.29 -8.82 -6.07
N GLY A 103 -2.56 -8.43 -6.26
CA GLY A 103 -3.48 -8.06 -5.19
C GLY A 103 -3.22 -6.67 -4.63
N MET A 104 -2.43 -5.84 -5.33
CA MET A 104 -2.01 -4.53 -4.85
C MET A 104 -2.86 -3.41 -5.47
N ASN A 105 -3.00 -2.31 -4.75
CA ASN A 105 -3.67 -1.10 -5.21
C ASN A 105 -2.60 -0.03 -5.46
N ARG A 106 -2.42 0.37 -6.71
CA ARG A 106 -1.51 1.45 -7.12
C ARG A 106 -2.09 2.80 -6.71
N LEU A 107 -1.35 3.58 -5.94
CA LEU A 107 -1.73 4.95 -5.61
C LEU A 107 -1.43 5.84 -6.82
N ALA A 108 -2.18 6.93 -6.98
CA ALA A 108 -2.01 7.86 -8.10
C ALA A 108 -0.68 8.64 -8.08
N GLU A 109 0.17 8.40 -7.09
CA GLU A 109 1.40 9.14 -6.81
C GLU A 109 2.65 8.29 -7.07
N THR A 110 3.72 8.96 -7.48
CA THR A 110 5.08 8.41 -7.57
C THR A 110 5.98 9.11 -6.57
N ALA A 111 6.90 8.37 -5.95
CA ALA A 111 7.90 8.93 -5.04
C ALA A 111 9.28 8.94 -5.71
N THR A 112 10.04 10.01 -5.46
CA THR A 112 11.46 10.10 -5.80
C THR A 112 12.26 10.01 -4.51
N VAL A 113 13.14 9.02 -4.42
CA VAL A 113 14.09 8.91 -3.31
C VAL A 113 15.38 9.59 -3.74
N GLY A 114 15.72 10.69 -3.07
CA GLY A 114 16.93 11.47 -3.31
C GLY A 114 18.20 10.77 -2.82
N ARG A 115 19.35 11.28 -3.26
CA ARG A 115 20.67 10.93 -2.69
C ARG A 115 20.88 11.58 -1.33
#